data_AF-A0A956U7N1-F1
#
_entry.id   AF-A0A956U7N1-F1
#
_cell.length_a   1.000
_cell.length_b   1.000
_cell.length_c   1.000
_cell.angle_alpha   90.00
_cell.angle_beta   90.00
_cell.angle_gamma   90.00
#
_symmetry.space_group_name_H-M   'P 1'
#
loop_
_entity.id
_entity.type
_entity.pdbx_description
1 polymer ?
#
loop_
_entity_poly.entity_id
_entity_poly.type
_entity_poly.pdbx_seq_one_letter_code
_entity_poly.pdbx_strand_id
1 'polypeptide(L)'
;MWNRDLQPDFLEKLISAACYLPMGFFIGVGYILFNGKGANNRFFRFNFFQSVILQISITVINMLSQSVVGIFMALMKPILAIMSVDVNMIDQAVMMTVNYFVQAITLLLVYGLIWA
;
A
#
# COMPACT_ATOMS: atom_id res chain seq x y z
N MET A 1 12.97 15.52 34.67
CA MET A 1 13.10 16.12 33.32
C MET A 1 12.17 15.37 32.39
N TRP A 2 11.08 16.01 31.96
CA TRP A 2 10.15 15.45 30.99
C TRP A 2 10.84 15.49 29.63
N ASN A 3 11.18 14.33 29.07
CA ASN A 3 11.89 14.20 27.80
C ASN A 3 11.12 14.92 26.68
N ARG A 4 11.72 15.95 26.10
CA ARG A 4 11.22 16.58 24.86
C ARG A 4 11.22 15.62 23.66
N ASP A 5 11.83 14.44 23.81
CA ASP A 5 11.88 13.37 22.81
C ASP A 5 10.59 12.53 22.68
N LEU A 6 9.58 12.77 23.53
CA LEU A 6 8.35 11.96 23.57
C LEU A 6 7.14 12.59 22.87
N GLN A 7 7.13 13.91 22.65
CA GLN A 7 6.01 14.58 21.99
C GLN A 7 6.41 14.94 20.55
N PRO A 8 5.89 14.22 19.54
CA PRO A 8 6.14 14.57 18.15
C PRO A 8 5.58 15.95 17.85
N ASP A 9 6.44 16.76 17.22
CA ASP A 9 6.07 18.09 16.77
C ASP A 9 4.97 17.98 15.69
N PHE A 10 4.20 19.06 15.49
CA PHE A 10 3.10 19.03 14.52
C PHE A 10 3.60 18.65 13.12
N LEU A 11 4.78 19.15 12.74
CA LEU A 11 5.46 18.81 11.49
C LEU A 11 5.75 17.30 11.39
N GLU A 12 6.22 16.66 12.46
CA GLU A 12 6.50 15.22 12.48
C GLU A 12 5.23 14.39 12.34
N LYS A 13 4.13 14.83 12.95
CA LYS A 13 2.82 14.17 12.77
C LYS A 13 2.33 14.28 11.34
N LEU A 14 2.44 15.46 10.73
CA LEU A 14 2.01 15.71 9.37
C LEU A 14 2.82 14.91 8.35
N ILE A 15 4.15 14.85 8.54
CA ILE A 15 5.04 14.08 7.67
C ILE A 15 4.84 12.58 7.88
N SER A 16 4.63 12.12 9.13
CA SER A 16 4.29 10.72 9.40
C SER A 16 2.99 10.30 8.71
N ALA A 17 1.96 11.16 8.70
CA ALA A 17 0.74 10.92 7.95
C ALA A 17 0.98 10.92 6.43
N ALA A 18 1.82 11.83 5.93
CA ALA A 18 2.18 11.91 4.53
C ALA A 18 2.93 10.65 4.05
N CYS A 19 3.65 9.94 4.92
CA CYS A 19 4.33 8.68 4.59
C CYS A 19 3.38 7.58 4.08
N TYR A 20 2.08 7.63 4.42
CA TYR A 20 1.07 6.67 3.95
C TYR A 20 0.55 6.95 2.53
N LEU A 21 0.91 8.09 1.93
CA LEU A 21 0.49 8.45 0.57
C LEU A 21 1.32 7.68 -0.49
N PRO A 22 0.86 7.60 -1.76
CA PRO A 22 1.58 6.91 -2.84
C PRO A 22 3.02 7.41 -3.07
N MET A 23 3.32 8.67 -2.74
CA MET A 23 4.67 9.26 -2.77
C MET A 23 5.27 9.48 -1.38
N GLY A 24 4.62 8.95 -0.34
CA GLY A 24 4.96 9.15 1.06
C GLY A 24 6.34 8.65 1.44
N PHE A 25 6.81 7.57 0.79
CA PHE A 25 8.18 7.09 0.96
C PHE A 25 9.22 8.18 0.67
N PHE A 26 9.10 8.88 -0.47
CA PHE A 26 10.03 9.94 -0.85
C PHE A 26 9.95 11.15 0.09
N ILE A 27 8.75 11.45 0.59
CA ILE A 27 8.54 12.52 1.57
C ILE A 27 9.23 12.16 2.90
N GLY A 28 9.07 10.92 3.38
CA GLY A 28 9.72 10.42 4.58
C GLY A 28 11.25 10.36 4.45
N VAL A 29 11.76 9.88 3.31
CA VAL A 29 13.21 9.86 3.02
C VAL A 29 13.75 11.29 2.93
N GLY A 30 13.05 12.19 2.24
CA GLY A 30 13.41 13.61 2.18
C GLY A 30 13.51 14.22 3.57
N TYR A 31 12.52 13.98 4.43
CA TYR A 31 12.55 14.44 5.83
C TYR A 31 13.79 13.94 6.59
N ILE A 32 14.15 12.66 6.45
CA ILE A 32 15.35 12.08 7.08
C ILE A 32 16.63 12.74 6.57
N LEU A 33 16.73 13.00 5.26
CA LEU A 33 17.89 13.61 4.65
C LEU A 33 18.06 15.09 5.05
N PHE A 34 16.96 15.85 5.11
CA PHE A 34 17.00 17.28 5.44
C PHE A 34 17.17 17.57 6.94
N ASN A 35 16.59 16.77 7.84
CA ASN A 35 16.74 16.96 9.29
C ASN A 35 17.95 16.23 9.90
N GLY A 36 18.68 15.43 9.11
CA GLY A 36 19.89 14.74 9.54
C GLY A 36 19.70 13.79 10.73
N LYS A 37 20.79 13.51 11.48
CA LYS A 37 20.79 12.60 12.65
C LYS A 37 19.85 13.03 13.80
N GLY A 38 19.26 14.23 13.73
CA GLY A 38 18.36 14.81 14.73
C GLY A 38 16.88 14.40 14.61
N ALA A 39 16.43 13.87 13.47
CA ALA A 39 15.06 13.34 13.28
C ALA A 39 14.87 11.95 13.96
N ASN A 40 15.23 11.87 15.23
CA ASN A 40 15.35 10.64 16.01
C ASN A 40 14.06 10.32 16.79
N ASN A 41 12.94 10.99 16.47
CA ASN A 41 11.69 10.72 17.15
C ASN A 41 11.19 9.31 16.80
N ARG A 42 10.96 8.50 17.83
CA ARG A 42 10.46 7.12 17.69
C ARG A 42 9.12 7.08 16.98
N PHE A 43 8.28 8.10 17.17
CA PHE A 43 6.97 8.20 16.52
C PHE A 43 7.09 8.24 15.00
N PHE A 44 7.92 9.14 14.46
CA PHE A 44 8.11 9.26 13.02
C PHE A 44 8.69 7.97 12.43
N ARG A 45 9.70 7.38 13.08
CA ARG A 45 10.33 6.14 12.61
C ARG A 45 9.34 4.98 12.54
N PHE A 46 8.50 4.82 13.57
CA PHE A 46 7.47 3.79 13.60
C PHE A 46 6.50 3.94 12.42
N ASN A 47 5.92 5.12 12.22
CA ASN A 47 4.99 5.38 11.12
C ASN A 47 5.67 5.24 9.74
N PHE A 48 6.91 5.68 9.62
CA PHE A 48 7.69 5.51 8.39
C PHE A 48 7.89 4.03 8.07
N PHE A 49 8.44 3.22 9.00
CA PHE A 49 8.63 1.79 8.75
C PHE A 49 7.31 1.05 8.49
N GLN A 50 6.25 1.40 9.22
CA GLN A 50 4.92 0.84 8.99
C GLN A 50 4.41 1.17 7.58
N SER A 51 4.58 2.41 7.11
CA SER A 51 4.21 2.80 5.75
C SER A 51 5.01 2.04 4.68
N VAL A 52 6.30 1.79 4.92
CA VAL A 52 7.14 1.00 4.00
C VAL A 52 6.67 -0.45 3.93
N ILE A 53 6.47 -1.09 5.08
CA ILE A 53 5.97 -2.47 5.16
C ILE A 53 4.64 -2.57 4.43
N LEU A 54 3.73 -1.62 4.68
CA LEU A 54 2.44 -1.56 4.01
C LEU A 54 2.59 -1.48 2.50
N GLN A 55 3.43 -0.59 1.99
CA GLN A 55 3.60 -0.38 0.55
C GLN A 55 4.22 -1.61 -0.14
N ILE A 56 5.13 -2.31 0.54
CA ILE A 56 5.67 -3.60 0.09
C ILE A 56 4.56 -4.65 0.07
N SER A 57 3.78 -4.79 1.14
CA SER A 57 2.67 -5.74 1.22
C SER A 57 1.64 -5.51 0.12
N ILE A 58 1.26 -4.25 -0.14
CA ILE A 58 0.34 -3.88 -1.21
C ILE A 58 0.90 -4.29 -2.57
N THR A 59 2.19 -4.02 -2.82
CA THR A 59 2.84 -4.38 -4.08
C THR A 59 2.83 -5.89 -4.29
N VAL A 60 3.20 -6.65 -3.26
CA VAL A 60 3.20 -8.13 -3.30
C VAL A 60 1.79 -8.67 -3.54
N ILE A 61 0.77 -8.15 -2.84
CA ILE A 61 -0.62 -8.57 -3.04
C ILE A 61 -1.07 -8.27 -4.47
N ASN A 62 -0.81 -7.06 -4.99
CA ASN A 62 -1.17 -6.69 -6.36
C ASN A 62 -0.51 -7.62 -7.40
N MET A 63 0.77 -7.94 -7.24
CA MET A 63 1.48 -8.86 -8.14
C MET A 63 0.89 -10.28 -8.09
N LEU A 64 0.57 -10.77 -6.89
CA LEU A 64 -0.06 -12.09 -6.71
C LEU A 64 -1.46 -12.11 -7.32
N SER A 65 -2.27 -11.07 -7.07
CA SER A 65 -3.62 -10.95 -7.60
C SER A 65 -3.64 -10.90 -9.13
N GLN A 66 -2.74 -10.13 -9.76
CA GLN A 66 -2.61 -10.10 -11.22
C GLN A 66 -2.19 -11.46 -11.78
N SER A 67 -1.28 -12.17 -11.10
CA SER A 67 -0.85 -13.51 -11.51
C SER A 67 -1.99 -14.52 -11.46
N VAL A 68 -2.80 -14.51 -10.39
CA VAL A 68 -3.96 -15.38 -10.22
C VAL A 68 -5.02 -15.09 -11.29
N VAL A 69 -5.33 -13.82 -11.55
CA VAL A 69 -6.26 -13.41 -12.61
C VAL A 69 -5.75 -13.86 -13.98
N GLY A 70 -4.46 -13.66 -14.27
CA GLY A 70 -3.84 -14.07 -15.53
C GLY A 70 -3.94 -15.58 -15.77
N ILE A 71 -3.67 -16.40 -14.74
CA ILE A 71 -3.82 -17.86 -14.83
C ILE A 71 -5.30 -18.24 -15.06
N PHE A 72 -6.22 -17.65 -14.30
CA PHE A 72 -7.65 -17.91 -14.44
C PHE A 72 -8.16 -17.56 -15.85
N MET A 73 -7.79 -16.39 -16.36
CA MET A 73 -8.17 -15.95 -17.71
C MET A 73 -7.51 -16.78 -18.81
N ALA A 74 -6.28 -17.25 -18.61
CA ALA A 74 -5.63 -18.16 -19.56
C ALA A 74 -6.37 -19.50 -19.67
N LEU A 75 -6.88 -20.03 -18.55
CA LEU A 75 -7.69 -21.26 -18.53
C LEU A 75 -9.11 -21.04 -19.08
N MET A 76 -9.68 -19.84 -18.92
CA MET A 76 -11.04 -19.53 -19.38
C MET A 76 -11.12 -19.10 -20.85
N LYS A 77 -10.05 -18.53 -21.40
CA LYS A 77 -9.98 -18.07 -22.80
C LYS A 77 -10.49 -19.09 -23.83
N PRO A 78 -10.10 -20.38 -23.79
CA PRO A 78 -10.57 -21.37 -24.76
C PRO A 78 -12.08 -21.62 -24.68
N ILE A 79 -12.65 -21.63 -23.46
CA ILE A 79 -14.08 -21.86 -23.24
C ILE A 79 -14.89 -20.64 -23.68
N LEU A 80 -14.44 -19.44 -23.32
CA LEU A 80 -15.08 -18.18 -23.69
C LEU A 80 -15.06 -17.94 -25.21
N ALA A 81 -13.99 -18.37 -25.88
CA ALA A 81 -13.89 -18.31 -27.34
C ALA A 81 -14.94 -19.20 -28.04
N ILE A 82 -15.22 -20.40 -27.49
CA ILE A 82 -16.26 -21.29 -28.02
C ILE A 82 -17.66 -20.68 -27.83
N MET A 83 -17.87 -19.95 -26.73
CA MET A 83 -19.16 -19.31 -26.41
C MET A 83 -19.40 -17.98 -27.17
N SER A 84 -18.46 -17.55 -28.04
CA SER A 84 -18.55 -16.26 -28.77
C SER A 84 -18.71 -15.04 -27.85
N VAL A 85 -18.20 -15.12 -26.62
CA VAL A 85 -18.25 -14.02 -25.65
C VAL A 85 -17.04 -13.11 -25.84
N ASP A 86 -17.24 -11.80 -25.71
CA ASP A 86 -16.12 -10.84 -25.76
C ASP A 86 -15.22 -11.02 -24.53
N VAL A 87 -14.10 -11.69 -24.77
CA VAL A 87 -13.08 -12.00 -23.76
C VAL A 87 -12.49 -10.73 -23.14
N ASN A 88 -12.43 -9.62 -23.90
CA ASN A 88 -11.83 -8.37 -23.42
C ASN A 88 -12.71 -7.69 -22.37
N MET A 89 -14.04 -7.74 -22.53
CA MET A 89 -14.96 -7.25 -21.51
C MET A 89 -14.87 -8.05 -20.20
N ILE A 90 -14.75 -9.38 -20.31
CA ILE A 90 -14.61 -10.24 -19.13
C ILE A 90 -13.29 -9.96 -18.41
N ASP A 91 -12.19 -9.84 -19.15
CA ASP A 91 -10.87 -9.56 -18.58
C ASP A 91 -10.87 -8.26 -17.76
N GLN A 92 -11.47 -7.19 -18.32
CA GLN A 92 -11.62 -5.92 -17.62
C GLN A 92 -12.50 -6.02 -16.37
N ALA A 93 -13.63 -6.73 -16.44
CA ALA A 93 -14.53 -6.90 -15.31
C ALA A 93 -13.88 -7.69 -14.16
N VAL A 94 -13.13 -8.75 -14.49
CA VAL A 94 -12.39 -9.55 -13.50
C VAL A 94 -11.29 -8.72 -12.87
N MET A 95 -10.50 -8.00 -13.67
CA MET A 95 -9.44 -7.11 -13.17
C MET A 95 -9.99 -6.01 -12.25
N MET A 96 -11.11 -5.37 -12.61
CA MET A 96 -11.75 -4.37 -11.75
C MET A 96 -12.23 -4.97 -10.43
N THR A 97 -12.91 -6.12 -10.48
CA THR A 97 -13.42 -6.79 -9.27
C THR A 97 -12.30 -7.15 -8.30
N VAL A 98 -11.21 -7.71 -8.83
CA VAL A 98 -10.03 -8.08 -8.04
C VAL A 98 -9.35 -6.83 -7.47
N ASN A 99 -9.18 -5.77 -8.26
CA ASN A 99 -8.62 -4.51 -7.76
C ASN A 99 -9.44 -3.92 -6.60
N TYR A 100 -10.77 -3.91 -6.69
CA TYR A 100 -11.61 -3.42 -5.60
C TYR A 100 -11.50 -4.29 -4.34
N PHE A 101 -11.46 -5.61 -4.51
CA PHE A 101 -11.32 -6.54 -3.38
C PHE A 101 -9.96 -6.40 -2.70
N VAL A 102 -8.88 -6.28 -3.49
CA VAL A 102 -7.52 -6.04 -2.99
C VAL A 102 -7.41 -4.69 -2.29
N GLN A 103 -8.03 -3.63 -2.83
CA GLN A 103 -8.07 -2.32 -2.17
C GLN A 103 -8.81 -2.39 -0.82
N ALA A 104 -9.93 -3.11 -0.73
CA ALA A 104 -10.66 -3.28 0.52
C ALA A 104 -9.82 -4.05 1.58
N ILE A 105 -9.17 -5.15 1.19
CA ILE A 105 -8.25 -5.88 2.08
C ILE A 105 -7.08 -5.01 2.49
N THR A 106 -6.53 -4.24 1.56
CA THR A 106 -5.45 -3.29 1.83
C THR A 106 -5.86 -2.27 2.87
N LEU A 107 -7.04 -1.65 2.74
CA LEU A 107 -7.56 -0.69 3.70
C LEU A 107 -7.78 -1.32 5.08
N LEU A 108 -8.25 -2.58 5.12
CA LEU A 108 -8.38 -3.35 6.37
C LEU A 108 -7.02 -3.67 7.01
N LEU A 109 -6.00 -3.96 6.21
CA LEU A 109 -4.62 -4.16 6.69
C LEU A 109 -4.01 -2.87 7.22
N VAL A 110 -4.20 -1.75 6.51
CA VAL A 110 -3.81 -0.41 6.98
C VAL A 110 -4.45 -0.12 8.32
N TYR A 111 -5.76 -0.32 8.42
CA TYR A 111 -6.50 -0.13 9.66
C TYR A 111 -5.98 -1.04 10.77
N GLY A 112 -5.82 -2.34 10.50
CA GLY A 112 -5.27 -3.29 11.45
C GLY A 112 -3.88 -2.92 11.96
N LEU A 113 -2.99 -2.43 11.09
CA LEU A 113 -1.64 -2.00 11.47
C LEU A 113 -1.61 -0.67 12.24
N ILE A 114 -2.59 0.21 12.06
CA ILE A 114 -2.69 1.48 12.80
C ILE A 114 -3.26 1.25 14.22
N TRP A 115 -4.11 0.23 14.39
CA TRP A 115 -4.82 -0.04 15.64
C TRP A 115 -4.32 -1.26 16.43
N ALA A 116 -3.35 -2.01 15.90
CA ALA A 116 -2.64 -3.10 16.60
C ALA A 116 -1.42 -2.59 17.37
#